data_AF-A0AAV0FDY2-F1
#
_entry.id   AF-A0AAV0FDY2-F1
#
_cell.length_a   1.000
_cell.length_b   1.000
_cell.length_c   1.000
_cell.angle_alpha   90.00
_cell.angle_beta   90.00
_cell.angle_gamma   90.00
#
_symmetry.space_group_name_H-M   'P 1'
#
loop_
_entity.id
_entity.type
_entity.pdbx_description
1 polymer ?
#
loop_
_entity_poly.entity_id
_entity_poly.type
_entity_poly.pdbx_seq_one_letter_code
_entity_poly.pdbx_strand_id
1 'polypeptide(L)'
;MEVSVLMHELKLKQHLMTLKAWLWASATISSRTMHIPWDSAGCLCPVGDFFNYDAPGSHGVENSEDLFNGSDEHSMTTVTRLIDAEYEEDLTAYCFYARRNYRKGEQILLSYGTYTNLELLEHYGFLLTDNPNDKAFIPLEPNMCQLCSWSSDLIHIGKEGNPSFALLSTLRLWATPQDMRKSIKQYVYSGNQLSPENEVSVMEWVMHKCVVLLGNLPTSLESDKNLLRFVENILEYCKMESGEMPQEFINFLERKNLIGEKACLITSLAKTRSFERWKLAIKWRLHFKAMLHKCIEYCTKTRDKIFSQNN
;
A
#
# COMPACT_ATOMS: atom_id res chain seq x y z
N MET A 1 4.08 16.80 -28.75
CA MET A 1 4.89 17.16 -29.93
C MET A 1 6.38 16.88 -29.70
N GLU A 2 6.94 17.14 -28.52
CA GLU A 2 8.39 16.98 -28.26
C GLU A 2 8.90 15.52 -28.27
N VAL A 3 8.14 14.56 -27.74
CA VAL A 3 8.60 13.16 -27.64
C VAL A 3 8.84 12.51 -29.00
N SER A 4 8.01 12.82 -29.99
CA SER A 4 8.16 12.27 -31.35
C SER A 4 9.42 12.77 -32.05
N VAL A 5 9.81 14.02 -31.79
CA VAL A 5 11.04 14.63 -32.34
C VAL A 5 12.27 13.92 -31.75
N LEU A 6 12.34 13.78 -30.43
CA LEU A 6 13.42 13.06 -29.75
C LEU A 6 13.54 11.60 -30.23
N MET A 7 12.41 10.89 -30.37
CA MET A 7 12.42 9.51 -30.86
C MET A 7 12.94 9.38 -32.30
N HIS A 8 12.67 10.38 -33.15
CA HIS A 8 13.22 10.44 -34.51
C HIS A 8 14.72 10.77 -34.52
N GLU A 9 15.17 11.69 -33.66
CA GLU A 9 16.60 12.01 -33.49
C GLU A 9 17.41 10.80 -33.00
N LEU A 10 16.84 10.03 -32.07
CA LEU A 10 17.40 8.75 -31.59
C LEU A 10 17.31 7.62 -32.61
N LYS A 11 16.69 7.86 -33.78
CA LYS A 11 16.51 6.88 -34.87
C LYS A 11 15.87 5.58 -34.40
N LEU A 12 14.92 5.66 -33.46
CA LEU A 12 14.20 4.50 -32.97
C LEU A 12 13.42 3.85 -34.12
N LYS A 13 13.42 2.51 -34.15
CA LYS A 13 12.64 1.76 -35.13
C LYS A 13 11.15 2.02 -34.93
N GLN A 14 10.37 2.07 -36.01
CA GLN A 14 8.94 2.39 -35.97
C GLN A 14 8.13 1.53 -34.97
N HIS A 15 8.47 0.25 -34.80
CA HIS A 15 7.78 -0.63 -33.84
C HIS A 15 8.00 -0.24 -32.37
N LEU A 16 9.06 0.51 -32.06
CA LEU A 16 9.37 1.07 -30.74
C LEU A 16 8.69 2.42 -30.51
N MET A 17 8.10 3.03 -31.54
CA MET A 17 7.41 4.32 -31.47
C MET A 17 5.89 4.17 -31.26
N THR A 18 5.44 3.01 -30.78
CA THR A 18 4.03 2.74 -30.50
C THR A 18 3.70 3.01 -29.04
N LEU A 19 2.43 3.36 -28.75
CA LEU A 19 1.96 3.49 -27.37
C LEU A 19 2.23 2.21 -26.56
N LYS A 20 2.13 1.04 -27.19
CA LYS A 20 2.44 -0.25 -26.55
C LYS A 20 3.90 -0.37 -26.13
N ALA A 21 4.83 0.06 -26.99
CA ALA A 21 6.25 0.06 -26.67
C ALA A 21 6.57 1.07 -25.55
N TRP A 22 5.94 2.25 -25.59
CA TRP A 22 6.08 3.24 -24.53
C TRP A 22 5.55 2.73 -23.18
N LEU A 23 4.35 2.15 -23.14
CA LEU A 23 3.78 1.56 -21.92
C LEU A 23 4.64 0.41 -21.39
N TRP A 24 5.20 -0.41 -22.27
CA TRP A 24 6.14 -1.48 -21.88
C TRP A 24 7.41 -0.92 -21.24
N ALA A 25 8.02 0.11 -21.85
CA ALA A 25 9.23 0.73 -21.33
C ALA A 25 8.96 1.45 -20.00
N SER A 26 7.87 2.23 -19.93
CA SER A 26 7.43 2.92 -18.72
C SER A 26 7.15 1.96 -17.57
N ALA A 27 6.41 0.86 -17.82
CA ALA A 27 6.17 -0.17 -16.81
C ALA A 27 7.46 -0.88 -16.39
N THR A 28 8.40 -1.09 -17.31
CA THR A 28 9.71 -1.70 -16.98
C THR A 28 10.51 -0.79 -16.04
N ILE A 29 10.63 0.49 -16.37
CA ILE A 29 11.32 1.48 -15.53
C ILE A 29 10.62 1.58 -14.18
N SER A 30 9.30 1.74 -14.14
CA SER A 30 8.56 1.89 -12.88
C SER A 30 8.65 0.67 -11.96
N SER A 31 8.83 -0.54 -12.49
CA SER A 31 8.80 -1.79 -11.72
C SER A 31 10.17 -2.39 -11.41
N ARG A 32 11.23 -1.93 -12.07
CA ARG A 32 12.57 -2.58 -12.03
C ARG A 32 13.73 -1.62 -11.73
N THR A 33 13.46 -0.32 -11.67
CA THR A 33 14.51 0.66 -11.39
C THR A 33 15.01 0.52 -9.97
N MET A 34 16.33 0.52 -9.82
CA MET A 34 17.03 0.53 -8.55
C MET A 34 17.69 1.88 -8.32
N HIS A 35 17.73 2.33 -7.07
CA HIS A 35 18.30 3.62 -6.70
C HIS A 35 19.83 3.60 -6.79
N ILE A 36 20.43 4.65 -7.37
CA ILE A 36 21.86 4.95 -7.33
C ILE A 36 22.07 6.42 -6.93
N PRO A 37 23.15 6.77 -6.20
CA PRO A 37 23.27 8.08 -5.58
C PRO A 37 23.55 9.24 -6.55
N TRP A 38 24.06 8.98 -7.75
CA TRP A 38 24.42 10.05 -8.72
C TRP A 38 23.38 10.28 -9.82
N ASP A 39 22.31 9.49 -9.88
CA ASP A 39 21.24 9.68 -10.87
C ASP A 39 19.87 9.49 -10.24
N SER A 40 19.08 10.57 -10.21
CA SER A 40 17.71 10.56 -9.71
C SER A 40 16.77 9.61 -10.46
N ALA A 41 17.10 9.24 -11.71
CA ALA A 41 16.34 8.28 -12.48
C ALA A 41 16.63 6.83 -12.07
N GLY A 42 17.70 6.57 -11.31
CA GLY A 42 18.14 5.22 -10.96
C GLY A 42 18.77 4.45 -12.12
N CYS A 43 18.88 3.13 -11.98
CA CYS A 43 19.33 2.24 -13.04
C CYS A 43 18.52 0.95 -13.12
N LEU A 44 18.58 0.29 -14.28
CA LEU A 44 18.24 -1.12 -14.38
C LEU A 44 19.49 -1.95 -14.07
N CYS A 45 19.36 -2.90 -13.14
CA CYS A 45 20.43 -3.82 -12.77
C CYS A 45 20.11 -5.23 -13.29
N PRO A 46 20.67 -5.66 -14.43
CA PRO A 46 20.47 -7.02 -14.92
C PRO A 46 20.83 -8.05 -13.84
N VAL A 47 20.06 -9.13 -13.76
CA VAL A 47 20.14 -10.17 -12.71
C VAL A 47 19.58 -9.70 -11.36
N GLY A 48 20.00 -8.51 -10.90
CA GLY A 48 19.52 -7.90 -9.66
C GLY A 48 18.02 -7.60 -9.65
N ASP A 49 17.45 -7.31 -10.82
CA ASP A 49 16.03 -7.03 -10.98
C ASP A 49 15.15 -8.29 -11.03
N PHE A 50 15.70 -9.51 -10.92
CA PHE A 50 14.92 -10.75 -10.87
C PHE A 50 14.42 -11.14 -9.48
N PHE A 51 15.02 -10.62 -8.42
CA PHE A 51 14.54 -10.91 -7.07
C PHE A 51 13.12 -10.37 -6.89
N ASN A 52 12.28 -11.12 -6.18
CA ASN A 52 10.90 -10.72 -5.88
C ASN A 52 10.82 -10.00 -4.53
N TYR A 53 9.69 -9.33 -4.31
CA TYR A 53 9.46 -8.49 -3.13
C TYR A 53 9.10 -9.28 -1.87
N ASP A 54 9.65 -8.86 -0.75
CA ASP A 54 9.16 -9.13 0.60
C ASP A 54 9.10 -7.81 1.39
N ALA A 55 7.98 -7.59 2.09
CA ALA A 55 7.80 -6.34 2.80
C ALA A 55 8.81 -6.20 3.95
N PRO A 56 9.32 -5.00 4.22
CA PRO A 56 10.07 -4.78 5.44
C PRO A 56 9.11 -4.92 6.65
N GLY A 57 9.55 -5.65 7.69
CA GLY A 57 8.75 -5.93 8.88
C GLY A 57 7.69 -7.05 8.74
N SER A 58 7.67 -7.80 7.63
CA SER A 58 6.77 -8.96 7.44
C SER A 58 7.12 -10.12 8.36
N HIS A 59 8.42 -10.36 8.55
CA HIS A 59 8.93 -11.24 9.58
C HIS A 59 9.00 -10.42 10.87
N GLY A 60 8.15 -10.77 11.83
CA GLY A 60 8.27 -10.27 13.19
C GLY A 60 9.72 -10.39 13.66
N VAL A 61 10.13 -9.51 14.55
CA VAL A 61 11.42 -9.60 15.23
C VAL A 61 11.40 -10.83 16.13
N GLU A 62 11.43 -12.02 15.53
CA GLU A 62 11.60 -13.28 16.23
C GLU A 62 13.04 -13.24 16.77
N ASN A 63 13.12 -12.90 18.07
CA ASN A 63 14.29 -12.79 18.94
C ASN A 63 14.91 -11.39 19.15
N SER A 64 14.11 -10.35 19.44
CA SER A 64 14.68 -9.12 20.05
C SER A 64 14.89 -9.19 21.56
N GLU A 65 14.33 -10.18 22.27
CA GLU A 65 14.48 -10.22 23.74
C GLU A 65 15.81 -10.86 24.20
N ASP A 66 16.47 -11.65 23.35
CA ASP A 66 17.77 -12.29 23.69
C ASP A 66 19.01 -11.49 23.22
N LEU A 67 18.85 -10.43 22.43
CA LEU A 67 19.98 -9.69 21.84
C LEU A 67 20.45 -8.45 22.63
N PHE A 68 19.75 -8.04 23.67
CA PHE A 68 20.18 -6.90 24.51
C PHE A 68 21.22 -7.25 25.59
N ASN A 69 21.63 -8.52 25.69
CA ASN A 69 22.61 -8.99 26.69
C ASN A 69 24.00 -9.37 26.12
N GLY A 70 24.24 -9.19 24.82
CA GLY A 70 25.53 -9.51 24.19
C GLY A 70 26.32 -8.24 23.84
N SER A 71 27.46 -8.03 24.50
CA SER A 71 28.38 -6.90 24.31
C SER A 71 29.30 -7.05 23.09
N ASP A 72 28.80 -7.59 21.97
CA ASP A 72 29.56 -7.75 20.74
C ASP A 72 29.10 -6.74 19.67
N GLU A 73 29.91 -5.69 19.47
CA GLU A 73 29.74 -4.65 18.43
C GLU A 73 29.71 -5.21 16.99
N HIS A 74 30.06 -6.48 16.78
CA HIS A 74 30.04 -7.13 15.46
C HIS A 74 28.72 -7.86 15.12
N SER A 75 27.79 -8.02 16.07
CA SER A 75 26.51 -8.71 15.86
C SER A 75 25.34 -7.76 15.53
N MET A 76 25.49 -6.47 15.86
CA MET A 76 24.46 -5.43 15.69
C MET A 76 24.20 -4.99 14.24
N THR A 77 25.14 -5.25 13.33
CA THR A 77 25.05 -4.83 11.91
C THR A 77 24.13 -5.70 11.07
N THR A 78 23.87 -6.94 11.50
CA THR A 78 23.06 -7.92 10.74
C THR A 78 21.55 -7.73 10.90
N VAL A 79 21.07 -7.05 11.93
CA VAL A 79 19.63 -7.03 12.29
C VAL A 79 18.90 -5.75 11.81
N THR A 80 19.63 -4.79 11.24
CA THR A 80 19.10 -3.43 10.95
C THR A 80 19.38 -2.90 9.55
N ARG A 81 19.78 -3.74 8.58
CA ARG A 81 19.77 -3.30 7.18
C ARG A 81 18.32 -3.22 6.69
N LEU A 82 17.79 -1.99 6.66
CA LEU A 82 16.50 -1.65 6.04
C LEU A 82 16.52 -1.83 4.52
N ILE A 83 17.71 -1.99 3.94
CA ILE A 83 17.95 -2.05 2.50
C ILE A 83 18.85 -3.26 2.22
N ASP A 84 18.35 -4.15 1.38
CA ASP A 84 18.97 -5.45 1.10
C ASP A 84 19.84 -5.38 -0.15
N ALA A 85 19.95 -4.20 -0.75
CA ALA A 85 20.75 -3.96 -1.92
C ALA A 85 21.15 -2.48 -2.01
N GLU A 86 22.42 -2.21 -2.33
CA GLU A 86 22.94 -0.86 -2.49
C GLU A 86 24.08 -0.83 -3.51
N TYR A 87 24.33 0.33 -4.10
CA TYR A 87 25.53 0.50 -4.92
C TYR A 87 26.74 0.79 -4.02
N GLU A 88 27.78 -0.02 -4.17
CA GLU A 88 29.04 0.15 -3.44
C GLU A 88 30.11 0.73 -4.37
N GLU A 89 30.56 1.94 -4.04
CA GLU A 89 31.55 2.68 -4.83
C GLU A 89 32.90 1.95 -4.89
N ASP A 90 33.35 1.39 -3.77
CA ASP A 90 34.61 0.65 -3.67
C ASP A 90 34.65 -0.59 -4.59
N LEU A 91 33.50 -1.26 -4.75
CA LEU A 91 33.36 -2.44 -5.60
C LEU A 91 32.90 -2.08 -7.02
N THR A 92 32.51 -0.83 -7.24
CA THR A 92 31.88 -0.34 -8.48
C THR A 92 30.68 -1.18 -8.93
N ALA A 93 29.93 -1.73 -7.98
CA ALA A 93 28.90 -2.74 -8.23
C ALA A 93 27.63 -2.50 -7.40
N TYR A 94 26.50 -2.96 -7.92
CA TYR A 94 25.27 -3.09 -7.14
C TYR A 94 25.33 -4.39 -6.35
N CYS A 95 25.44 -4.30 -5.03
CA CYS A 95 25.57 -5.44 -4.13
C CYS A 95 24.21 -5.81 -3.54
N PHE A 96 23.98 -7.11 -3.36
CA PHE A 96 22.75 -7.67 -2.80
C PHE A 96 23.10 -8.54 -1.59
N TYR A 97 22.37 -8.33 -0.51
CA TYR A 97 22.61 -8.94 0.80
C TYR A 97 21.37 -9.72 1.25
N ALA A 98 21.60 -10.95 1.73
CA ALA A 98 20.51 -11.75 2.28
C ALA A 98 20.02 -11.16 3.61
N ARG A 99 18.72 -10.86 3.71
CA ARG A 99 18.05 -10.37 4.93
C ARG A 99 18.03 -11.35 6.08
N ARG A 100 17.99 -12.62 5.72
CA ARG A 100 17.81 -13.76 6.61
C ARG A 100 18.51 -14.96 6.03
N ASN A 101 18.63 -15.99 6.84
CA ASN A 101 19.12 -17.28 6.39
C ASN A 101 18.08 -17.91 5.45
N TYR A 102 18.51 -18.30 4.25
CA TYR A 102 17.70 -19.02 3.28
C TYR A 102 18.12 -20.49 3.24
N ARG A 103 17.15 -21.39 3.13
CA ARG A 103 17.40 -22.82 2.93
C ARG A 103 17.67 -23.10 1.46
N LYS A 104 18.41 -24.18 1.17
CA LYS A 104 18.59 -24.65 -0.21
C LYS A 104 17.23 -24.91 -0.86
N GLY A 105 16.98 -24.29 -2.01
CA GLY A 105 15.71 -24.40 -2.76
C GLY A 105 14.67 -23.34 -2.36
N GLU A 106 14.95 -22.52 -1.36
CA GLU A 106 14.11 -21.38 -1.00
C GLU A 106 14.38 -20.19 -1.93
N GLN A 107 13.33 -19.44 -2.27
CA GLN A 107 13.46 -18.21 -3.04
C GLN A 107 14.04 -17.08 -2.18
N ILE A 108 15.04 -16.39 -2.74
CA ILE A 108 15.60 -15.17 -2.15
C ILE A 108 14.69 -13.99 -2.54
N LEU A 109 14.34 -13.17 -1.56
CA LEU A 109 13.46 -12.01 -1.71
C LEU A 109 14.17 -10.75 -1.22
N LEU A 110 13.82 -9.60 -1.80
CA LEU A 110 14.33 -8.28 -1.41
C LEU A 110 13.19 -7.38 -0.94
N SER A 111 13.52 -6.45 -0.07
CA SER A 111 12.71 -5.29 0.24
C SER A 111 13.01 -4.19 -0.75
N TYR A 112 12.01 -3.81 -1.55
CA TYR A 112 12.11 -2.66 -2.45
C TYR A 112 11.90 -1.33 -1.71
N GLY A 113 11.47 -1.39 -0.45
CA GLY A 113 11.01 -0.25 0.35
C GLY A 113 9.64 -0.48 0.98
N THR A 114 9.14 0.51 1.71
CA THR A 114 7.83 0.48 2.37
C THR A 114 6.74 0.93 1.40
N TYR A 115 6.10 -0.02 0.72
CA TYR A 115 5.00 0.28 -0.20
C TYR A 115 3.64 -0.10 0.37
N THR A 116 2.64 0.73 0.13
CA THR A 116 1.22 0.40 0.27
C THR A 116 0.80 -0.62 -0.78
N ASN A 117 -0.32 -1.31 -0.54
CA ASN A 117 -0.85 -2.22 -1.55
C ASN A 117 -1.29 -1.50 -2.83
N LEU A 118 -1.67 -0.22 -2.77
CA LEU A 118 -1.98 0.56 -3.97
C LEU A 118 -0.74 0.77 -4.83
N GLU A 119 0.38 1.18 -4.21
CA GLU A 119 1.66 1.39 -4.90
C GLU A 119 2.22 0.08 -5.45
N LEU A 120 2.12 -1.03 -4.69
CA LEU A 120 2.51 -2.36 -5.17
C LEU A 120 1.72 -2.77 -6.41
N LEU A 121 0.42 -2.48 -6.42
CA LEU A 121 -0.45 -2.80 -7.55
C LEU A 121 -0.14 -1.92 -8.77
N GLU A 122 0.08 -0.62 -8.56
CA GLU A 122 0.36 0.35 -9.62
C GLU A 122 1.73 0.12 -10.27
N HIS A 123 2.77 -0.05 -9.47
CA HIS A 123 4.14 -0.17 -9.97
C HIS A 123 4.50 -1.61 -10.35
N TYR A 124 4.08 -2.61 -9.56
CA TYR A 124 4.57 -3.99 -9.71
C TYR A 124 3.49 -5.00 -10.12
N GLY A 125 2.21 -4.63 -10.04
CA GLY A 125 1.11 -5.46 -10.50
C GLY A 125 0.73 -6.62 -9.56
N PHE A 126 1.03 -6.51 -8.27
CA PHE A 126 0.62 -7.49 -7.26
C PHE A 126 0.19 -6.83 -5.94
N LEU A 127 -0.35 -7.63 -5.03
CA LEU A 127 -0.74 -7.23 -3.68
C LEU A 127 -0.14 -8.21 -2.68
N LEU A 128 0.19 -7.74 -1.48
CA LEU A 128 0.45 -8.63 -0.37
C LEU A 128 -0.86 -8.89 0.39
N THR A 129 -1.09 -10.15 0.74
CA THR A 129 -2.25 -10.55 1.56
C THR A 129 -2.22 -9.85 2.92
N ASP A 130 -1.04 -9.75 3.52
CA ASP A 130 -0.83 -9.10 4.80
C ASP A 130 0.32 -8.09 4.69
N ASN A 131 0.02 -6.89 4.17
CA ASN A 131 1.04 -5.85 4.02
C ASN A 131 1.17 -5.03 5.33
N PRO A 132 2.28 -5.11 6.07
CA PRO A 132 2.47 -4.33 7.30
C PRO A 132 2.53 -2.82 7.04
N ASN A 133 2.86 -2.41 5.82
CA ASN A 133 3.04 -1.02 5.42
C ASN A 133 1.82 -0.46 4.67
N ASP A 134 0.67 -1.16 4.69
CA ASP A 134 -0.53 -0.66 4.02
C ASP A 134 -1.11 0.57 4.73
N LYS A 135 -1.63 1.49 3.91
CA LYS A 135 -2.15 2.78 4.38
C LYS A 135 -3.43 3.13 3.63
N ALA A 136 -4.40 3.69 4.35
CA ALA A 136 -5.54 4.38 3.76
C ALA A 136 -5.38 5.89 3.95
N PHE A 137 -5.19 6.62 2.85
CA PHE A 137 -5.08 8.08 2.89
C PHE A 137 -6.44 8.74 3.11
N ILE A 138 -6.49 9.73 4.02
CA ILE A 138 -7.70 10.51 4.29
C ILE A 138 -7.49 11.94 3.76
N PRO A 139 -8.39 12.45 2.90
CA PRO A 139 -8.34 13.84 2.47
C PRO A 139 -8.77 14.77 3.61
N LEU A 140 -7.85 15.64 4.03
CA LEU A 140 -8.12 16.71 4.98
C LEU A 140 -8.96 17.83 4.36
N GLU A 141 -9.67 18.57 5.19
CA GLU A 141 -10.40 19.77 4.76
C GLU A 141 -9.43 20.95 4.51
N PRO A 142 -9.76 21.92 3.64
CA PRO A 142 -8.84 23.00 3.28
C PRO A 142 -8.28 23.80 4.46
N ASN A 143 -9.10 24.04 5.49
CA ASN A 143 -8.71 24.70 6.74
C ASN A 143 -7.73 23.86 7.59
N MET A 144 -7.79 22.53 7.49
CA MET A 144 -6.85 21.62 8.16
C MET A 144 -5.53 21.54 7.40
N CYS A 145 -5.57 21.54 6.06
CA CYS A 145 -4.37 21.54 5.23
C CYS A 145 -3.46 22.73 5.55
N GLN A 146 -4.03 23.90 5.85
CA GLN A 146 -3.26 25.09 6.26
C GLN A 146 -2.52 24.92 7.59
N LEU A 147 -2.97 24.00 8.45
CA LEU A 147 -2.36 23.68 9.74
C LEU A 147 -1.38 22.51 9.66
N CYS A 148 -1.45 21.72 8.57
CA CYS A 148 -0.63 20.54 8.37
C CYS A 148 0.77 20.94 7.92
N SER A 149 1.75 20.72 8.79
CA SER A 149 3.18 20.84 8.44
C SER A 149 3.77 19.55 7.87
N TRP A 150 2.97 18.48 7.85
CA TRP A 150 3.38 17.16 7.41
C TRP A 150 3.12 16.99 5.91
N SER A 151 3.94 16.17 5.27
CA SER A 151 3.70 15.71 3.92
C SER A 151 2.46 14.80 3.86
N SER A 152 1.81 14.74 2.70
CA SER A 152 0.53 14.04 2.54
C SER A 152 0.64 12.52 2.75
N ASP A 153 1.81 11.94 2.49
CA ASP A 153 2.12 10.51 2.67
C ASP A 153 2.17 10.08 4.15
N LEU A 154 2.28 11.04 5.08
CA LEU A 154 2.25 10.82 6.52
C LEU A 154 0.83 10.94 7.10
N ILE A 155 -0.14 11.46 6.35
CA ILE A 155 -1.53 11.66 6.79
C ILE A 155 -2.38 10.48 6.34
N HIS A 156 -2.49 9.46 7.18
CA HIS A 156 -3.16 8.21 6.81
C HIS A 156 -3.71 7.45 8.01
N ILE A 157 -4.47 6.40 7.73
CA ILE A 157 -4.82 5.32 8.65
C ILE A 157 -3.91 4.14 8.33
N GLY A 158 -3.32 3.51 9.35
CA GLY A 158 -2.52 2.30 9.20
C GLY A 158 -3.38 1.04 8.98
N LYS A 159 -2.74 -0.06 8.59
CA LYS A 159 -3.36 -1.39 8.42
C LYS A 159 -4.27 -1.84 9.57
N GLU A 160 -3.92 -1.52 10.82
CA GLU A 160 -4.70 -1.89 12.01
C GLU A 160 -5.81 -0.89 12.37
N GLY A 161 -6.05 0.10 11.51
CA GLY A 161 -7.08 1.12 11.72
C GLY A 161 -6.62 2.28 12.60
N ASN A 162 -5.39 2.28 13.11
CA ASN A 162 -4.86 3.39 13.89
C ASN A 162 -4.60 4.61 12.99
N PRO A 163 -5.12 5.80 13.34
CA PRO A 163 -4.73 7.05 12.68
C PRO A 163 -3.24 7.32 12.88
N SER A 164 -2.57 7.85 11.86
CA SER A 164 -1.16 8.21 11.97
C SER A 164 -0.93 9.35 12.97
N PHE A 165 0.29 9.43 13.49
CA PHE A 165 0.71 10.51 14.37
C PHE A 165 0.50 11.90 13.75
N ALA A 166 0.86 12.05 12.47
CA ALA A 166 0.71 13.31 11.75
C ALA A 166 -0.76 13.70 11.56
N LEU A 167 -1.64 12.73 11.30
CA LEU A 167 -3.09 12.93 11.22
C LEU A 167 -3.64 13.39 12.58
N LEU A 168 -3.34 12.68 13.66
CA LEU A 168 -3.79 13.05 15.02
C LEU A 168 -3.26 14.43 15.44
N SER A 169 -1.99 14.71 15.19
CA SER A 169 -1.38 15.99 15.51
C SER A 169 -2.07 17.15 14.78
N THR A 170 -2.38 16.95 13.49
CA THR A 170 -3.07 17.97 12.69
C THR A 170 -4.48 18.22 13.21
N LEU A 171 -5.22 17.16 13.54
CA LEU A 171 -6.59 17.25 14.02
C LEU A 171 -6.69 17.83 15.44
N ARG A 172 -5.77 17.49 16.35
CA ARG A 172 -5.69 18.09 17.69
C ARG A 172 -5.50 19.59 17.63
N LEU A 173 -4.59 20.05 16.77
CA LEU A 173 -4.33 21.47 16.55
C LEU A 173 -5.54 22.16 15.92
N TRP A 174 -6.20 21.50 14.95
CA TRP A 174 -7.42 22.02 14.32
C TRP A 174 -8.58 22.18 15.31
N ALA A 175 -8.81 21.18 16.16
CA ALA A 175 -9.86 21.17 17.18
C ALA A 175 -9.59 22.15 18.34
N THR A 176 -8.42 22.78 18.39
CA THR A 176 -8.10 23.82 19.37
C THR A 176 -8.53 25.20 18.87
N PRO A 177 -9.10 26.07 19.73
CA PRO A 177 -9.35 27.48 19.45
C PRO A 177 -8.11 28.22 18.90
N GLN A 178 -8.32 29.10 17.92
CA GLN A 178 -7.24 29.69 17.12
C GLN A 178 -6.21 30.48 17.94
N ASP A 179 -6.66 31.17 18.98
CA ASP A 179 -5.86 31.98 19.90
C ASP A 179 -4.91 31.14 20.75
N MET A 180 -5.24 29.87 21.02
CA MET A 180 -4.43 28.96 21.84
C MET A 180 -3.48 28.07 21.01
N ARG A 181 -3.67 27.94 19.69
CA ARG A 181 -2.89 27.01 18.85
C ARG A 181 -1.39 27.21 18.94
N LYS A 182 -0.91 28.45 19.06
CA LYS A 182 0.52 28.76 19.09
C LYS A 182 1.19 28.23 20.35
N SER A 183 0.54 28.31 21.51
CA SER A 183 1.11 27.88 22.79
C SER A 183 1.13 26.35 22.92
N ILE A 184 0.15 25.65 22.32
CA ILE A 184 0.03 24.19 22.43
C ILE A 184 0.75 23.39 21.33
N LYS A 185 1.25 24.06 20.27
CA LYS A 185 1.80 23.39 19.08
C LYS A 185 2.92 22.41 19.39
N GLN A 186 3.88 22.80 20.22
CA GLN A 186 5.00 21.93 20.63
C GLN A 186 4.50 20.72 21.42
N TYR A 187 3.50 20.92 22.26
CA TYR A 187 2.92 19.87 23.08
C TYR A 187 2.19 18.81 22.22
N VAL A 188 1.46 19.25 21.19
CA VAL A 188 0.84 18.37 20.19
C VAL A 188 1.89 17.57 19.41
N TYR A 189 2.95 18.23 18.92
CA TYR A 189 4.02 17.56 18.18
C TYR A 189 4.94 16.69 19.05
N SER A 190 4.77 16.74 20.38
CA SER A 190 5.38 15.77 21.30
C SER A 190 4.50 14.53 21.50
N GLY A 191 3.32 14.47 20.85
CA GLY A 191 2.39 13.35 20.92
C GLY A 191 1.43 13.37 22.09
N ASN A 192 1.47 14.41 22.91
CA ASN A 192 0.63 14.51 24.09
C ASN A 192 -0.83 14.77 23.73
N GLN A 193 -1.73 14.17 24.52
CA GLN A 193 -3.16 14.45 24.47
C GLN A 193 -3.46 15.80 25.14
N LEU A 194 -4.41 16.55 24.58
CA LEU A 194 -4.72 17.91 25.06
C LEU A 194 -5.75 17.94 26.18
N SER A 195 -6.99 17.57 25.86
CA SER A 195 -8.09 17.46 26.81
C SER A 195 -9.04 16.34 26.36
N PRO A 196 -9.86 15.78 27.26
CA PRO A 196 -10.89 14.80 26.89
C PRO A 196 -11.78 15.27 25.73
N GLU A 197 -12.24 16.52 25.76
CA GLU A 197 -13.13 17.10 24.75
C GLU A 197 -12.43 17.21 23.39
N ASN A 198 -11.15 17.61 23.39
CA ASN A 198 -10.35 17.69 22.18
C ASN A 198 -10.15 16.30 21.57
N GLU A 199 -9.75 15.31 22.38
CA GLU A 199 -9.52 13.95 21.91
C GLU A 199 -10.82 13.30 21.39
N VAL A 200 -11.95 13.49 22.09
CA VAL A 200 -13.27 13.02 21.63
C VAL A 200 -13.62 13.67 20.29
N SER A 201 -13.47 14.99 20.15
CA SER A 201 -13.75 15.70 18.90
C SER A 201 -12.90 15.19 17.73
N VAL A 202 -11.62 14.89 17.98
CA VAL A 202 -10.71 14.30 16.99
C VAL A 202 -11.17 12.91 16.57
N MET A 203 -11.49 12.03 17.53
CA MET A 203 -11.94 10.67 17.24
C MET A 203 -13.28 10.67 16.49
N GLU A 204 -14.20 11.55 16.86
CA GLU A 204 -15.48 11.71 16.17
C GLU A 204 -15.31 12.20 14.73
N TRP A 205 -14.41 13.17 14.50
CA TRP A 205 -14.12 13.63 13.14
C TRP A 205 -13.54 12.50 12.28
N VAL A 206 -12.54 11.75 12.78
CA VAL A 206 -11.93 10.64 12.02
C VAL A 206 -12.98 9.56 11.72
N MET A 207 -13.77 9.17 12.72
CA MET A 207 -14.84 8.20 12.56
C MET A 207 -15.86 8.65 11.50
N HIS A 208 -16.35 9.89 11.61
CA HIS A 208 -17.30 10.45 10.65
C HIS A 208 -16.71 10.46 9.23
N LYS A 209 -15.44 10.86 9.09
CA LYS A 209 -14.76 10.88 7.80
C LYS A 209 -14.65 9.48 7.18
N CYS A 210 -14.33 8.45 7.96
CA CYS A 210 -14.32 7.06 7.51
C CYS A 210 -15.71 6.61 7.03
N VAL A 211 -16.77 6.93 7.79
CA VAL A 211 -18.15 6.59 7.42
C VAL A 211 -18.55 7.26 6.09
N VAL A 212 -18.25 8.54 5.93
CA VAL A 212 -18.53 9.28 4.68
C VAL A 212 -17.76 8.67 3.51
N LEU A 213 -16.47 8.37 3.68
CA LEU A 213 -15.66 7.74 2.63
C LEU A 213 -16.24 6.38 2.23
N LEU A 214 -16.60 5.53 3.20
CA LEU A 214 -17.23 4.24 2.94
C LEU A 214 -18.57 4.38 2.21
N GLY A 215 -19.39 5.36 2.59
CA GLY A 215 -20.69 5.62 1.97
C GLY A 215 -20.61 6.12 0.52
N ASN A 216 -19.48 6.74 0.14
CA ASN A 216 -19.25 7.22 -1.22
C ASN A 216 -18.70 6.14 -2.17
N LEU A 217 -18.33 4.97 -1.66
CA LEU A 217 -17.82 3.87 -2.49
C LEU A 217 -18.98 3.12 -3.18
N PRO A 218 -18.77 2.62 -4.42
CA PRO A 218 -19.82 1.96 -5.19
C PRO A 218 -20.20 0.57 -4.65
N THR A 219 -19.38 -0.03 -3.78
CA THR A 219 -19.64 -1.34 -3.18
C THR A 219 -19.36 -1.33 -1.68
N SER A 220 -20.09 -2.13 -0.92
CA SER A 220 -19.87 -2.31 0.52
C SER A 220 -18.74 -3.30 0.81
N LEU A 221 -18.22 -3.31 2.04
CA LEU A 221 -17.23 -4.31 2.49
C LEU A 221 -17.76 -5.73 2.26
N GLU A 222 -18.99 -5.98 2.66
CA GLU A 222 -19.62 -7.30 2.59
C GLU A 222 -19.86 -7.75 1.15
N SER A 223 -20.29 -6.84 0.27
CA SER A 223 -20.45 -7.13 -1.15
C SER A 223 -19.13 -7.59 -1.78
N ASP A 224 -18.01 -6.96 -1.41
CA ASP A 224 -16.70 -7.34 -1.95
C ASP A 224 -16.15 -8.62 -1.36
N LYS A 225 -16.41 -8.91 -0.08
CA LYS A 225 -16.07 -10.21 0.53
C LYS A 225 -16.76 -11.34 -0.22
N ASN A 226 -18.06 -11.20 -0.45
CA ASN A 226 -18.86 -12.21 -1.15
C ASN A 226 -18.43 -12.35 -2.61
N LEU A 227 -18.18 -11.24 -3.31
CA LEU A 227 -17.68 -11.27 -4.67
C LEU A 227 -16.30 -11.94 -4.76
N LEU A 228 -15.39 -11.63 -3.85
CA LEU A 228 -14.06 -12.22 -3.83
C LEU A 228 -14.12 -13.73 -3.59
N ARG A 229 -14.90 -14.17 -2.60
CA ARG A 229 -15.11 -15.59 -2.32
C ARG A 229 -15.67 -16.33 -3.53
N PHE A 230 -16.65 -15.73 -4.21
CA PHE A 230 -17.21 -16.27 -5.43
C PHE A 230 -16.16 -16.39 -6.56
N VAL A 231 -15.37 -15.34 -6.77
CA VAL A 231 -14.28 -15.29 -7.76
C VAL A 231 -13.19 -16.34 -7.48
N GLU A 232 -12.82 -16.53 -6.21
CA GLU A 232 -11.83 -17.53 -5.80
C GLU A 232 -12.34 -18.96 -6.01
N ASN A 233 -13.61 -19.23 -5.68
CA ASN A 233 -14.23 -20.53 -5.95
C ASN A 233 -14.25 -20.87 -7.45
N ILE A 234 -14.51 -19.89 -8.32
CA ILE A 234 -14.48 -20.12 -9.77
C ILE A 234 -13.09 -20.54 -10.25
N LEU A 235 -12.04 -19.88 -9.75
CA LEU A 235 -10.65 -20.17 -10.15
C LEU A 235 -10.18 -21.54 -9.66
N GLU A 236 -10.57 -21.92 -8.45
CA GLU A 236 -10.12 -23.17 -7.83
C GLU A 236 -10.82 -24.40 -8.41
N TYR A 237 -12.14 -24.32 -8.62
CA TYR A 237 -12.94 -25.49 -8.98
C TYR A 237 -13.35 -25.56 -10.45
N CYS A 238 -13.16 -24.49 -11.24
CA CYS A 238 -13.68 -24.36 -12.61
C CYS A 238 -15.18 -24.70 -12.72
N LYS A 239 -15.92 -24.64 -11.60
CA LYS A 239 -17.33 -25.02 -11.50
C LYS A 239 -18.14 -23.77 -11.23
N MET A 240 -18.92 -23.38 -12.22
CA MET A 240 -20.04 -22.47 -12.00
C MET A 240 -21.21 -23.32 -11.49
N GLU A 241 -21.42 -23.34 -10.18
CA GLU A 241 -22.68 -23.87 -9.66
C GLU A 241 -23.83 -22.98 -10.13
N SER A 242 -25.02 -23.56 -10.31
CA SER A 242 -26.24 -22.90 -10.81
C SER A 242 -26.86 -21.90 -9.82
N GLY A 243 -26.05 -21.31 -8.94
CA GLY A 243 -26.45 -20.26 -8.02
C GLY A 243 -26.58 -18.91 -8.72
N GLU A 244 -27.20 -17.96 -8.01
CA GLU A 244 -27.31 -16.58 -8.47
C GLU A 244 -25.92 -15.94 -8.58
N MET A 245 -25.58 -15.48 -9.78
CA MET A 245 -24.27 -14.87 -10.04
C MET A 245 -24.26 -13.42 -9.57
N PRO A 246 -23.20 -12.95 -8.90
CA PRO A 246 -23.09 -11.54 -8.52
C PRO A 246 -23.21 -10.63 -9.75
N GLN A 247 -24.03 -9.57 -9.67
CA GLN A 247 -24.26 -8.66 -10.80
C GLN A 247 -22.97 -8.02 -11.34
N GLU A 248 -22.01 -7.68 -10.47
CA GLU A 248 -20.72 -7.14 -10.93
C GLU A 248 -19.94 -8.16 -11.77
N PHE A 249 -20.05 -9.44 -11.45
CA PHE A 249 -19.43 -10.50 -12.25
C PHE A 249 -20.10 -10.65 -13.61
N ILE A 250 -21.43 -10.61 -13.66
CA ILE A 250 -22.17 -10.60 -14.92
C ILE A 250 -21.68 -9.42 -15.78
N ASN A 251 -21.72 -8.20 -15.22
CA ASN A 251 -21.25 -6.97 -15.90
C ASN A 251 -19.80 -7.10 -16.40
N PHE A 252 -18.93 -7.76 -15.64
CA PHE A 252 -17.56 -8.05 -16.07
C PHE A 252 -17.52 -8.95 -17.31
N LEU A 253 -18.31 -10.04 -17.31
CA LEU A 253 -18.42 -10.95 -18.45
C LEU A 253 -18.98 -10.23 -19.69
N GLU A 254 -20.00 -9.39 -19.53
CA GLU A 254 -20.60 -8.65 -20.65
C GLU A 254 -19.57 -7.70 -21.28
N ARG A 255 -18.86 -6.92 -20.47
CA ARG A 255 -17.83 -5.98 -20.93
C ARG A 255 -16.66 -6.67 -21.64
N LYS A 256 -16.44 -7.96 -21.34
CA LYS A 256 -15.38 -8.77 -21.96
C LYS A 256 -15.90 -9.63 -23.12
N ASN A 257 -17.18 -9.52 -23.47
CA ASN A 257 -17.87 -10.34 -24.48
C ASN A 257 -17.74 -11.86 -24.19
N LEU A 258 -17.90 -12.26 -22.93
CA LEU A 258 -17.74 -13.65 -22.47
C LEU A 258 -19.08 -14.35 -22.18
N ILE A 259 -20.21 -13.70 -22.46
CA ILE A 259 -21.55 -14.28 -22.24
C ILE A 259 -21.79 -15.39 -23.28
N GLY A 260 -22.08 -16.61 -22.83
CA GLY A 260 -22.43 -17.75 -23.69
C GLY A 260 -21.35 -18.84 -23.79
N GLU A 261 -20.09 -18.51 -23.50
CA GLU A 261 -19.00 -19.50 -23.34
C GLU A 261 -19.05 -20.12 -21.94
N LYS A 262 -20.14 -20.84 -21.62
CA LYS A 262 -20.36 -21.49 -20.31
C LYS A 262 -19.26 -22.49 -19.89
N ALA A 263 -18.27 -22.77 -20.75
CA ALA A 263 -17.29 -23.82 -20.53
C ALA A 263 -15.83 -23.35 -20.45
N CYS A 264 -15.48 -22.07 -20.68
CA CYS A 264 -14.09 -21.69 -20.46
C CYS A 264 -13.81 -20.19 -20.34
N LEU A 265 -13.92 -19.67 -19.13
CA LEU A 265 -13.26 -18.41 -18.75
C LEU A 265 -11.71 -18.48 -18.88
N ILE A 266 -11.16 -19.68 -19.07
CA ILE A 266 -9.73 -20.02 -18.89
C ILE A 266 -9.07 -20.51 -20.20
N THR A 267 -9.72 -20.49 -21.36
CA THR A 267 -9.10 -21.01 -22.60
C THR A 267 -8.03 -20.11 -23.19
N SER A 268 -7.99 -18.81 -22.85
CA SER A 268 -6.97 -17.89 -23.37
C SER A 268 -6.24 -17.12 -22.27
N LEU A 269 -4.91 -17.06 -22.41
CA LEU A 269 -4.00 -16.34 -21.50
C LEU A 269 -4.41 -14.88 -21.29
N ALA A 270 -4.99 -14.23 -22.31
CA ALA A 270 -5.46 -12.86 -22.23
C ALA A 270 -6.70 -12.72 -21.33
N LYS A 271 -7.65 -13.67 -21.42
CA LYS A 271 -8.85 -13.71 -20.57
C LYS A 271 -8.46 -13.96 -19.11
N THR A 272 -7.55 -14.91 -18.85
CA THR A 272 -7.00 -15.19 -17.51
C THR A 272 -6.35 -13.96 -16.89
N ARG A 273 -5.49 -13.25 -17.64
CA ARG A 273 -4.84 -12.02 -17.13
C ARG A 273 -5.83 -10.92 -16.77
N SER A 274 -6.87 -10.72 -17.58
CA SER A 274 -7.88 -9.70 -17.28
C SER A 274 -8.68 -10.06 -16.03
N PHE A 275 -8.93 -11.35 -15.81
CA PHE A 275 -9.63 -11.85 -14.64
C PHE A 275 -8.80 -11.69 -13.37
N GLU A 276 -7.51 -12.08 -13.40
CA GLU A 276 -6.59 -11.90 -12.27
C GLU A 276 -6.43 -10.42 -11.88
N ARG A 277 -6.32 -9.52 -12.87
CA ARG A 277 -6.27 -8.07 -12.61
C ARG A 277 -7.53 -7.55 -11.93
N TRP A 278 -8.70 -8.06 -12.33
CA TRP A 278 -9.96 -7.67 -11.69
C TRP A 278 -10.06 -8.23 -10.25
N LYS A 279 -9.59 -9.47 -10.02
CA LYS A 279 -9.44 -10.04 -8.68
C LYS A 279 -8.54 -9.19 -7.79
N LEU A 280 -7.40 -8.70 -8.30
CA LEU A 280 -6.53 -7.77 -7.57
C LEU A 280 -7.27 -6.48 -7.21
N ALA A 281 -8.04 -5.90 -8.15
CA ALA A 281 -8.82 -4.70 -7.87
C ALA A 281 -9.85 -4.93 -6.74
N ILE A 282 -10.54 -6.08 -6.73
CA ILE A 282 -11.48 -6.47 -5.66
C ILE A 282 -10.75 -6.62 -4.32
N LYS A 283 -9.60 -7.31 -4.29
CA LYS A 283 -8.79 -7.50 -3.08
C LYS A 283 -8.34 -6.16 -2.50
N TRP A 284 -7.81 -5.28 -3.33
CA TRP A 284 -7.34 -3.96 -2.90
C TRP A 284 -8.46 -3.13 -2.26
N ARG A 285 -9.61 -2.98 -2.94
CA ARG A 285 -10.72 -2.19 -2.41
C ARG A 285 -11.35 -2.82 -1.15
N LEU A 286 -11.30 -4.15 -1.02
CA LEU A 286 -11.69 -4.86 0.19
C LEU A 286 -10.76 -4.50 1.37
N HIS A 287 -9.44 -4.54 1.16
CA HIS A 287 -8.44 -4.16 2.18
C HIS A 287 -8.60 -2.69 2.59
N PHE A 288 -8.76 -1.79 1.63
CA PHE A 288 -9.00 -0.37 1.88
C PHE A 288 -10.21 -0.16 2.80
N LYS A 289 -11.36 -0.79 2.48
CA LYS A 289 -12.56 -0.71 3.31
C LYS A 289 -12.37 -1.33 4.68
N ALA A 290 -11.64 -2.43 4.79
CA ALA A 290 -11.34 -3.06 6.06
C ALA A 290 -10.54 -2.13 6.98
N MET A 291 -9.54 -1.41 6.46
CA MET A 291 -8.78 -0.40 7.22
C MET A 291 -9.69 0.71 7.76
N LEU A 292 -10.61 1.22 6.94
CA LEU A 292 -11.56 2.25 7.39
C LEU A 292 -12.52 1.74 8.48
N HIS A 293 -13.02 0.51 8.36
CA HIS A 293 -13.85 -0.11 9.40
C HIS A 293 -13.08 -0.32 10.71
N LYS A 294 -11.84 -0.85 10.64
CA LYS A 294 -10.97 -0.96 11.81
C LYS A 294 -10.72 0.40 12.46
N CYS A 295 -10.58 1.46 11.66
CA CYS A 295 -10.42 2.81 12.19
C CYS A 295 -11.64 3.33 12.94
N ILE A 296 -12.86 3.04 12.44
CA ILE A 296 -14.10 3.37 13.15
C ILE A 296 -14.13 2.65 14.51
N GLU A 297 -13.78 1.37 14.54
CA GLU A 297 -13.72 0.59 15.78
C GLU A 297 -12.67 1.15 16.75
N TYR A 298 -11.47 1.47 16.25
CA TYR A 298 -10.39 2.09 17.03
C TYR A 298 -10.85 3.42 17.65
N CYS A 299 -11.46 4.30 16.86
CA CYS A 299 -11.92 5.60 17.32
C CYS A 299 -13.04 5.47 18.36
N THR A 300 -13.98 4.54 18.13
CA THR A 300 -15.08 4.25 19.08
C THR A 300 -14.53 3.79 20.43
N LYS A 301 -13.65 2.78 20.42
CA LYS A 301 -13.01 2.26 21.65
C LYS A 301 -12.22 3.34 22.37
N THR A 302 -11.48 4.17 21.64
CA THR A 302 -10.67 5.26 22.21
C THR A 302 -11.56 6.31 22.86
N ARG A 303 -12.63 6.72 22.18
CA ARG A 303 -13.62 7.68 22.69
C ARG A 303 -14.31 7.16 23.96
N ASP A 304 -14.77 5.91 23.95
CA ASP A 304 -15.46 5.31 25.08
C ASP A 304 -14.53 5.15 26.30
N LYS A 305 -13.23 4.87 26.07
CA LYS A 305 -12.20 4.87 27.12
C LYS A 305 -11.98 6.25 27.72
N ILE A 306 -12.03 7.32 26.91
CA ILE A 306 -11.92 8.69 27.42
C ILE A 306 -13.13 9.02 28.30
N PHE A 307 -14.34 8.63 27.89
CA PHE A 307 -15.54 8.85 28.71
C PHE A 307 -15.53 8.07 30.03
N SER A 308 -14.99 6.85 30.06
CA SER A 308 -14.92 6.06 31.31
C SER A 308 -13.85 6.54 32.29
N GLN A 309 -12.86 7.32 31.83
CA GLN A 309 -11.84 7.92 32.70
C GLN A 309 -12.26 9.26 33.31
N ASN A 310 -13.32 9.88 32.78
CA ASN A 310 -13.82 11.19 33.20
C ASN A 310 -15.19 11.15 33.91
N ASN A 311 -15.75 9.95 34.11
CA ASN A 311 -16.93 9.69 34.96
C ASN A 311 -16.51 8.89 36.18
#